data_AF-A0A644WQI2-F1
#
_entry.id   AF-A0A644WQI2-F1
#
_cell.length_a   1.000
_cell.length_b   1.000
_cell.length_c   1.000
_cell.angle_alpha   90.00
_cell.angle_beta   90.00
_cell.angle_gamma   90.00
#
_symmetry.space_group_name_H-M   'P 1'
#
loop_
_entity.id
_entity.type
_entity.pdbx_description
1 polymer ?
#
loop_
_entity_poly.entity_id
_entity_poly.type
_entity_poly.pdbx_seq_one_letter_code
_entity_poly.pdbx_strand_id
1 'polypeptide(L)'
;MDASLREVTIRIGKKSYFLKTTLDDESIKAITDLSADITREFEGSLDQENLLLLSCLQLAWLLEKLGRKLERSLDDIREKEGL
;
A
#
# COMPACT_ATOMS: atom_id res chain seq x y z
N MET A 1 11.28 -20.49 -10.83
CA MET A 1 11.98 -19.29 -11.31
C MET A 1 12.56 -18.62 -10.08
N ASP A 2 13.88 -18.57 -9.97
CA ASP A 2 14.56 -17.90 -8.87
C ASP A 2 14.41 -16.39 -9.08
N ALA A 3 13.51 -15.76 -8.34
CA ALA A 3 13.27 -14.33 -8.48
C ALA A 3 14.49 -13.59 -7.93
N SER A 4 15.35 -13.07 -8.82
CA SER A 4 16.59 -12.40 -8.40
C SER A 4 16.23 -11.17 -7.57
N LEU A 5 16.62 -11.18 -6.30
CA LEU A 5 16.47 -10.03 -5.42
C LEU A 5 17.33 -8.88 -5.94
N ARG A 6 16.67 -7.76 -6.30
CA ARG A 6 17.33 -6.52 -6.71
C ARG A 6 17.38 -5.54 -5.55
N GLU A 7 18.43 -4.73 -5.53
CA GLU A 7 18.58 -3.64 -4.57
C GLU A 7 17.82 -2.41 -5.06
N VAL A 8 17.04 -1.82 -4.17
CA VAL A 8 16.25 -0.61 -4.43
C VAL A 8 16.37 0.35 -3.26
N THR A 9 16.24 1.64 -3.57
CA THR A 9 16.11 2.69 -2.54
C THR A 9 14.70 3.24 -2.61
N ILE A 10 13.97 3.18 -1.50
CA ILE A 10 12.65 3.77 -1.38
C ILE A 10 12.64 4.85 -0.31
N ARG A 11 11.81 5.87 -0.48
CA ARG A 11 11.62 6.92 0.52
C ARG A 11 10.23 6.78 1.12
N ILE A 12 10.16 6.71 2.45
CA ILE A 12 8.90 6.72 3.20
C ILE A 12 9.00 7.80 4.26
N GLY A 13 8.14 8.81 4.15
CA GLY A 13 8.20 10.00 5.00
C GLY A 13 9.57 10.68 4.93
N LYS A 14 10.24 10.77 6.09
CA LYS A 14 11.50 11.49 6.26
C LYS A 14 12.74 10.61 6.05
N LYS A 15 12.59 9.30 5.84
CA LYS A 15 13.71 8.36 5.72
C LYS A 15 13.75 7.64 4.38
N SER A 16 14.98 7.36 3.94
CA SER A 16 15.27 6.47 2.81
C SER A 16 15.67 5.10 3.35
N TYR A 17 15.17 4.06 2.69
CA TYR A 17 15.38 2.66 3.03
C TYR A 17 16.02 1.95 1.85
N PHE A 18 17.05 1.16 2.13
CA PHE A 18 17.72 0.29 1.17
C PHE A 18 17.19 -1.12 1.34
N LEU A 19 16.55 -1.66 0.31
CA LEU A 19 15.82 -2.92 0.38
C LEU A 19 16.28 -3.87 -0.73
N LYS A 20 16.18 -5.17 -0.44
CA LYS A 20 16.25 -6.24 -1.44
C LYS A 20 14.85 -6.76 -1.69
N THR A 21 14.43 -6.77 -2.95
CA THR A 21 13.07 -7.15 -3.31
C THR A 21 13.01 -7.75 -4.71
N THR A 22 11.95 -8.50 -4.99
CA THR A 22 11.65 -9.06 -6.32
C THR A 22 10.71 -8.17 -7.12
N LEU A 23 10.23 -7.06 -6.54
CA LEU A 23 9.34 -6.12 -7.20
C LEU A 23 10.06 -5.40 -8.35
N ASP A 24 9.36 -5.25 -9.46
CA ASP A 24 9.80 -4.43 -10.59
C ASP A 24 9.65 -2.92 -10.28
N ASP A 25 10.18 -2.08 -11.18
CA ASP A 25 10.18 -0.63 -11.00
C ASP A 25 8.77 -0.03 -10.98
N GLU A 26 7.84 -0.61 -11.73
CA GLU A 26 6.44 -0.15 -11.77
C GLU A 26 5.75 -0.41 -10.42
N SER A 27 5.92 -1.62 -9.88
CA SER A 27 5.39 -2.01 -8.58
C SER A 27 6.01 -1.20 -7.44
N ILE A 28 7.33 -0.97 -7.48
CA ILE A 28 8.04 -0.09 -6.53
C ILE A 28 7.46 1.31 -6.58
N LYS A 29 7.27 1.86 -7.78
CA LYS A 29 6.74 3.20 -7.96
C LYS A 29 5.32 3.29 -7.39
N ALA A 30 4.44 2.35 -7.72
CA ALA A 30 3.07 2.33 -7.24
C ALA A 30 2.99 2.29 -5.70
N ILE A 31 3.79 1.44 -5.06
CA ILE A 31 3.82 1.34 -3.58
C ILE A 31 4.42 2.61 -2.96
N THR A 32 5.45 3.19 -3.56
CA THR A 32 6.08 4.42 -3.07
C THR A 32 5.14 5.61 -3.17
N ASP A 33 4.41 5.74 -4.29
CA ASP A 33 3.40 6.79 -4.48
C ASP A 33 2.26 6.65 -3.46
N LEU A 34 1.72 5.42 -3.27
CA LEU A 34 0.69 5.15 -2.27
C LEU A 34 1.17 5.48 -0.85
N SER A 35 2.39 5.07 -0.51
CA SER A 35 3.00 5.37 0.79
C SER A 35 3.21 6.87 0.98
N ALA A 36 3.60 7.60 -0.06
CA ALA A 36 3.75 9.05 -0.03
C ALA A 36 2.42 9.76 0.22
N ASP A 37 1.34 9.31 -0.42
CA ASP A 37 0.01 9.89 -0.22
C ASP A 37 -0.50 9.67 1.21
N ILE A 38 -0.34 8.46 1.76
CA ILE A 38 -0.70 8.17 3.15
C ILE A 38 0.13 9.00 4.13
N THR A 39 1.45 9.06 3.92
CA THR A 39 2.35 9.78 4.85
C THR A 39 2.17 11.29 4.80
N ARG A 40 1.68 11.85 3.68
CA ARG A 40 1.40 13.30 3.52
C ARG A 40 0.34 13.80 4.51
N GLU A 41 -0.65 12.97 4.85
CA GLU A 41 -1.69 13.31 5.84
C GLU A 41 -1.13 13.54 7.25
N PHE A 42 0.07 13.03 7.51
CA PHE A 42 0.74 13.00 8.80
C PHE A 42 2.02 13.86 8.83
N GLU A 43 2.26 14.64 7.78
CA GLU A 43 3.53 15.32 7.58
C GLU A 43 3.70 16.46 8.61
N GLY A 44 4.79 16.40 9.38
CA GLY A 44 5.17 17.44 10.35
C GLY A 44 4.71 17.23 11.79
N SER A 45 3.76 16.33 12.06
CA SER A 45 3.22 16.10 13.41
C SER A 45 3.80 14.87 14.13
N LEU A 46 4.41 13.94 13.37
CA LEU A 46 4.86 12.65 13.90
C LEU A 46 6.34 12.36 13.65
N ASP A 47 6.92 11.57 14.55
CA ASP A 47 8.20 10.90 14.33
C ASP A 47 8.06 9.74 13.34
N GLN A 48 9.20 9.20 12.90
CA GLN A 48 9.23 8.20 11.84
C GLN A 48 8.58 6.87 12.26
N GLU A 49 8.68 6.45 13.52
CA GLU A 49 8.13 5.18 13.98
C GLU A 49 6.60 5.23 14.00
N ASN A 50 6.05 6.29 14.60
CA ASN A 50 4.61 6.52 14.61
C ASN A 50 4.04 6.73 13.20
N LEU A 51 4.77 7.44 12.33
CA LEU A 51 4.39 7.60 10.92
C LEU A 51 4.26 6.26 10.20
N LEU A 52 5.23 5.35 10.40
CA LEU A 52 5.19 4.02 9.80
C LEU A 52 4.03 3.19 10.36
N LEU A 53 3.83 3.18 11.68
CA LEU A 53 2.74 2.45 12.31
C LEU A 53 1.37 2.89 11.77
N LEU A 54 1.11 4.20 11.71
CA LEU A 54 -0.13 4.72 11.16
C LEU A 54 -0.27 4.43 9.66
N SER A 55 0.83 4.48 8.91
CA SER A 55 0.81 4.10 7.48
C SER A 55 0.40 2.64 7.29
N CYS A 56 0.93 1.73 8.12
CA CYS A 56 0.53 0.32 8.11
C CYS A 56 -0.95 0.14 8.45
N LEU A 57 -1.46 0.84 9.48
CA LEU A 57 -2.87 0.79 9.86
C LEU A 57 -3.78 1.33 8.74
N GLN A 58 -3.39 2.43 8.09
CA GLN A 58 -4.13 3.00 6.97
C GLN A 58 -4.16 2.07 5.77
N LEU A 59 -3.04 1.42 5.43
CA LEU A 59 -2.98 0.41 4.37
C LEU A 59 -3.88 -0.78 4.67
N ALA A 60 -3.84 -1.31 5.90
CA ALA A 60 -4.71 -2.42 6.30
C ALA A 60 -6.20 -2.03 6.21
N TRP A 61 -6.54 -0.82 6.62
CA TRP A 61 -7.91 -0.29 6.51
C TRP A 61 -8.36 -0.12 5.06
N LEU A 62 -7.49 0.39 4.18
CA LEU A 62 -7.79 0.52 2.75
C LEU A 62 -8.04 -0.84 2.11
N LEU A 63 -7.24 -1.84 2.44
CA LEU A 63 -7.42 -3.21 1.95
C LEU A 63 -8.77 -3.79 2.40
N GLU A 64 -9.09 -3.67 3.69
CA GLU A 64 -10.38 -4.12 4.24
C GLU A 64 -11.57 -3.43 3.56
N LYS A 65 -11.47 -2.11 3.35
CA LYS A 65 -12.51 -1.32 2.68
C LYS A 65 -12.69 -1.74 1.22
N LEU A 66 -11.59 -2.05 0.52
CA LEU A 66 -11.62 -2.57 -0.85
C LEU A 66 -12.26 -3.96 -0.90
N GLY A 67 -11.90 -4.86 0.03
CA GLY A 67 -12.52 -6.19 0.15
C GLY A 67 -14.04 -6.12 0.31
N ARG A 68 -14.51 -5.33 1.28
CA ARG A 68 -15.96 -5.12 1.49
C ARG A 68 -16.68 -4.52 0.29
N LYS A 69 -16.02 -3.59 -0.42
CA LYS A 69 -16.60 -2.98 -1.63
C LYS A 69 -16.69 -4.00 -2.77
N LEU A 70 -15.70 -4.87 -2.89
CA LEU A 70 -15.70 -5.94 -3.89
C LEU A 70 -16.78 -6.97 -3.60
N GLU A 71 -16.92 -7.42 -2.35
CA GLU A 71 -17.99 -8.33 -1.91
C GLU A 71 -19.37 -7.78 -2.26
N ARG A 72 -19.66 -6.53 -1.87
CA ARG A 72 -20.93 -5.87 -2.22
C ARG A 72 -21.16 -5.80 -3.72
N SER A 73 -20.11 -5.48 -4.49
CA SER A 73 -20.22 -5.38 -5.94
C SER A 73 -20.51 -6.75 -6.58
N LEU A 74 -19.98 -7.83 -6.00
CA LEU A 74 -20.25 -9.20 -6.44
C LEU A 74 -21.68 -9.64 -6.09
N ASP A 75 -22.17 -9.29 -4.90
CA ASP A 75 -23.56 -9.55 -4.49
C ASP A 75 -24.54 -8.81 -5.40
N ASP A 76 -24.28 -7.52 -5.69
CA ASP A 76 -25.09 -6.72 -6.63
C ASP A 76 -25.13 -7.34 -8.05
N ILE A 77 -24.04 -7.96 -8.50
CA ILE A 77 -24.00 -8.65 -9.81
C ILE A 77 -24.82 -9.93 -9.77
N ARG A 78 -24.70 -10.74 -8.71
CA ARG A 78 -25.48 -11.99 -8.55
C ARG A 78 -26.97 -11.73 -8.49
N GLU A 79 -27.38 -10.73 -7.70
CA GLU A 79 -28.79 -10.31 -7.62
C GLU A 79 -29.34 -9.85 -8.98
N LYS A 80 -28.53 -9.15 -9.78
CA LYS A 80 -28.92 -8.71 -11.13
C LYS A 80 -28.97 -9.84 -12.15
N GLU A 81 -28.12 -10.85 -12.03
CA GLU A 81 -28.11 -12.02 -12.93
C GLU A 81 -29.08 -13.12 -12.51
N GLY A 82 -29.77 -12.97 -11.37
CA GLY A 82 -30.75 -13.95 -10.87
C GLY A 82 -30.11 -15.27 -10.43
N LEU A 83 -28.85 -15.22 -10.01
CA LEU A 83 -28.06 -16.35 -9.50
C LEU A 83 -28.16 -16.48 -7.98
#